data_AF-A0A921F228-F1
#
_entry.id   AF-A0A921F228-F1
#
_cell.length_a   1.000
_cell.length_b   1.000
_cell.length_c   1.000
_cell.angle_alpha   90.00
_cell.angle_beta   90.00
_cell.angle_gamma   90.00
#
_symmetry.space_group_name_H-M   'P 1'
#
loop_
_entity.id
_entity.type
_entity.pdbx_description
1 polymer ?
#
loop_
_entity_poly.entity_id
_entity_poly.type
_entity_poly.pdbx_seq_one_letter_code
_entity_poly.pdbx_strand_id
1 'polypeptide(L)' 'IAVVILGGDDAIFSTAALVQIAGRAGRHADFPRGEVTCYVQSQTRVVRRAQRMIDQLNRQGKRRGGRWPA' A
#
# COMPACT_ATOMS: atom_id res chain seq x y z
N ILE A 1 -4.47 -12.35 1.31
CA ILE A 1 -3.25 -12.30 0.45
C ILE A 1 -2.33 -11.22 1.00
N ALA A 2 -1.05 -11.51 1.17
CA ALA A 2 -0.04 -10.53 1.58
C ALA A 2 0.88 -10.21 0.39
N VAL A 3 1.34 -8.97 0.29
CA VAL A 3 2.25 -8.50 -0.77
C VAL A 3 3.55 -8.02 -0.13
N VAL A 4 4.68 -8.50 -0.65
CA VAL A 4 6.00 -8.04 -0.23
C VAL A 4 6.68 -7.35 -1.42
N ILE A 5 7.18 -6.14 -1.19
CA ILE A 5 7.99 -5.38 -2.15
C ILE A 5 9.42 -5.36 -1.61
N LEU A 6 10.35 -5.91 -2.39
CA LEU A 6 11.78 -5.89 -2.08
C LEU A 6 12.46 -4.76 -2.86
N GLY A 7 13.26 -3.93 -2.18
CA GLY A 7 13.94 -2.80 -2.81
C GLY A 7 12.98 -1.71 -3.27
N GLY A 8 11.95 -1.39 -2.47
CA GLY A 8 10.95 -0.38 -2.85
C GLY A 8 11.48 1.05 -2.92
N ASP A 9 12.74 1.26 -2.56
CA ASP A 9 13.51 2.49 -2.73
C ASP A 9 14.32 2.57 -4.03
N ASP A 10 14.34 1.50 -4.84
CA ASP A 10 14.94 1.49 -6.17
C ASP A 10 14.21 2.50 -7.09
N ALA A 11 14.97 3.18 -7.95
CA ALA A 11 14.48 4.17 -8.90
C ALA A 11 13.48 3.61 -9.92
N ILE A 12 13.43 2.29 -10.12
CA ILE A 12 12.39 1.65 -10.94
C ILE A 12 10.98 1.85 -10.38
N PHE A 13 10.87 2.03 -9.05
CA PHE A 13 9.59 2.21 -8.38
C PHE A 13 9.23 3.69 -8.29
N SER A 14 8.14 4.07 -8.95
CA SER A 14 7.50 5.37 -8.71
C SER A 14 6.56 5.32 -7.51
N THR A 15 6.21 6.48 -6.96
CA THR A 15 5.19 6.59 -5.90
C THR A 15 3.87 5.96 -6.34
N ALA A 16 3.45 6.20 -7.58
CA ALA A 16 2.22 5.63 -8.12
C ALA A 16 2.29 4.11 -8.24
N ALA A 17 3.43 3.56 -8.65
CA ALA A 17 3.64 2.11 -8.73
C ALA A 17 3.48 1.45 -7.35
N LEU A 18 4.14 1.99 -6.32
CA LEU A 18 4.03 1.48 -4.94
C LEU A 18 2.57 1.51 -4.42
N VAL A 19 1.85 2.60 -4.69
CA VAL A 19 0.44 2.75 -4.30
C VAL A 19 -0.45 1.72 -5.02
N GLN A 20 -0.23 1.50 -6.31
CA GLN A 20 -1.01 0.53 -7.09
C GLN A 20 -0.76 -0.91 -6.64
N ILE A 21 0.49 -1.27 -6.36
CA ILE A 21 0.85 -2.58 -5.80
C ILE A 21 0.13 -2.78 -4.45
N ALA A 22 0.19 -1.78 -3.56
CA ALA A 22 -0.48 -1.85 -2.26
C ALA A 22 -2.01 -2.03 -2.40
N GLY A 23 -2.63 -1.34 -3.35
CA GLY A 23 -4.06 -1.45 -3.64
C GLY A 23 -4.51 -2.81 -4.20
N ARG A 24 -3.60 -3.70 -4.59
CA ARG A 24 -3.94 -5.06 -5.02
C ARG A 24 -4.11 -6.03 -3.84
N ALA A 25 -3.47 -5.78 -2.70
CA ALA A 25 -3.47 -6.71 -1.56
C ALA A 25 -4.85 -6.91 -0.90
N GLY A 26 -5.67 -5.84 -0.80
CA GLY A 26 -6.93 -5.85 -0.05
C GLY A 26 -8.20 -6.16 -0.84
N ARG A 27 -8.10 -6.68 -2.08
CA ARG A 27 -9.28 -6.89 -2.96
C ARG A 27 -9.96 -8.24 -2.81
N HIS A 28 -9.37 -9.19 -2.09
CA HIS A 28 -10.01 -10.48 -1.87
C HIS A 28 -11.12 -10.34 -0.83
N ALA A 29 -12.34 -10.77 -1.16
CA ALA A 29 -13.50 -10.66 -0.26
C ALA A 29 -13.24 -11.33 1.10
N ASP A 30 -12.52 -12.46 1.09
CA ASP A 30 -12.15 -13.19 2.30
C ASP A 30 -10.92 -12.63 3.02
N PHE A 31 -10.13 -11.77 2.36
CA PHE A 31 -8.92 -11.14 2.93
C PHE A 31 -8.86 -9.63 2.67
N PRO A 32 -9.81 -8.85 3.21
CA PRO A 32 -9.88 -7.40 3.02
C PRO A 32 -8.77 -6.64 3.74
N ARG A 33 -8.08 -7.30 4.69
CA ARG A 33 -6.87 -6.79 5.38
C ARG A 33 -5.60 -7.31 4.72
N GLY A 34 -5.46 -7.12 3.41
CA GLY A 34 -4.23 -7.48 2.72
C GLY A 34 -3.04 -6.69 3.28
N GLU A 35 -2.09 -7.38 3.88
CA GLU A 35 -0.87 -6.77 4.40
C GLU A 35 0.11 -6.46 3.25
N VAL A 36 0.77 -5.31 3.33
CA VAL A 36 1.77 -4.87 2.36
C VAL A 36 3.03 -4.49 3.10
N THR A 37 4.09 -5.26 2.90
CA THR A 37 5.41 -5.00 3.50
C THR A 37 6.36 -4.53 2.41
N CYS A 38 6.95 -3.35 2.60
CA CYS A 38 7.93 -2.79 1.67
C CYS A 38 9.29 -2.71 2.35
N TYR A 39 10.25 -3.50 1.89
CA TYR A 39 11.63 -3.47 2.36
C TYR A 39 12.43 -2.47 1.55
N VAL A 40 13.13 -1.59 2.26
CA VAL A 40 13.92 -0.51 1.68
C VAL A 40 15.24 -0.38 2.41
N GLN A 41 16.31 -0.05 1.70
CA GLN A 41 17.60 0.24 2.32
C GLN A 41 17.63 1.67 2.87
N SER A 42 16.94 2.59 2.19
CA SER A 42 16.82 3.99 2.58
C SER A 42 15.38 4.49 2.48
N GLN A 43 14.98 5.33 3.44
CA GLN A 43 13.63 5.87 3.50
C GLN A 43 13.47 7.07 2.54
N THR A 44 13.37 6.78 1.24
CA THR A 44 13.34 7.80 0.19
C THR A 44 12.07 8.65 0.21
N ARG A 45 12.12 9.82 -0.45
CA ARG A 45 10.93 10.67 -0.66
C ARG A 45 9.81 9.93 -1.40
N VAL A 46 10.15 9.02 -2.29
CA VAL A 46 9.20 8.21 -3.07
C VAL A 46 8.40 7.30 -2.15
N VAL A 47 9.09 6.54 -1.29
CA VAL A 47 8.50 5.62 -0.31
C VAL A 47 7.63 6.39 0.69
N ARG A 48 8.14 7.49 1.25
CA ARG A 48 7.38 8.35 2.18
C ARG A 48 6.14 8.99 1.55
N ARG A 49 6.18 9.31 0.25
CA ARG A 49 4.99 9.82 -0.47
C ARG A 49 3.98 8.71 -0.69
N ALA A 50 4.44 7.50 -1.04
CA ALA A 50 3.56 6.35 -1.25
C ALA A 50 2.82 5.97 0.03
N GLN A 51 3.52 5.89 1.17
CA GLN A 51 2.89 5.64 2.48
C GLN A 51 1.79 6.65 2.79
N ARG A 52 2.08 7.95 2.67
CA ARG A 52 1.09 9.01 2.91
C ARG A 52 -0.13 8.91 2.00
N MET A 53 0.07 8.56 0.73
CA MET A 53 -1.01 8.40 -0.24
C MET A 53 -1.87 7.17 0.06
N ILE A 54 -1.25 6.04 0.42
CA ILE A 54 -1.95 4.82 0.85
C ILE A 54 -2.81 5.13 2.09
N ASP A 55 -2.26 5.82 3.09
CA ASP A 55 -3.02 6.18 4.29
C ASP A 55 -4.21 7.09 3.97
N GLN A 56 -4.05 8.03 3.04
CA GLN A 56 -5.14 8.87 2.58
C GLN A 56 -6.23 8.05 1.88
N LEU A 57 -5.84 7.14 0.98
CA LEU A 57 -6.77 6.28 0.25
C LEU A 57 -7.52 5.34 1.20
N ASN A 58 -6.84 4.78 2.20
CA ASN A 58 -7.45 3.95 3.23
C ASN A 58 -8.46 4.76 4.07
N ARG A 59 -8.11 5.98 4.50
CA ARG A 59 -9.04 6.88 5.19
C ARG A 59 -10.27 7.19 4.34
N GLN A 60 -10.08 7.44 3.04
CA GLN A 60 -11.17 7.70 2.11
C GLN A 60 -12.06 6.47 1.90
N GLY A 61 -11.48 5.27 1.78
CA GLY A 61 -12.21 4.01 1.73
C GLY A 61 -13.08 3.82 2.96
N LYS A 62 -12.55 4.06 4.16
CA LYS A 62 -13.30 3.99 5.43
C LYS A 62 -14.51 4.93 5.43
N ARG A 63 -14.31 6.19 5.01
CA ARG A 63 -15.38 7.21 4.95
C ARG A 63 -16.48 6.85 3.95
N ARG A 64 -16.16 6.10 2.90
CA ARG A 64 -17.09 5.66 1.86
C ARG A 64 -17.81 4.35 2.20
N GLY A 65 -17.72 3.88 3.44
CA GLY A 65 -18.38 2.65 3.88
C GLY A 65 -17.56 1.37 3.61
N GLY A 66 -16.29 1.49 3.23
CA GLY A 66 -15.37 0.36 3.21
C GLY A 66 -15.23 -0.23 4.61
N ARG A 67 -15.83 -1.40 4.82
CA ARG A 67 -15.75 -2.17 6.07
C ARG A 67 -14.54 -3.10 6.00
N TRP A 68 -13.61 -2.93 6.92
CA TRP A 68 -12.74 -4.03 7.32
C TRP A 68 -13.55 -4.90 8.30
N PRO A 69 -13.79 -6.20 8.03
CA PRO A 69 -14.32 -7.11 9.04
C PRO A 69 -13.40 -7.05 10.26
N ALA A 70 -14.00 -7.03 11.44
CA ALA A 70 -13.30 -6.95 12.73
C ALA A 70 -12.37 -8.15 12.93
#